data_AF-A0A227JEH7-F1
#
_entry.id   AF-A0A227JEH7-F1
#
_cell.length_a   1.000
_cell.length_b   1.000
_cell.length_c   1.000
_cell.angle_alpha   90.00
_cell.angle_beta   90.00
_cell.angle_gamma   90.00
#
_symmetry.space_group_name_H-M   'P 1'
#
loop_
_entity.id
_entity.type
_entity.pdbx_description
1 polymer ?
#
loop_
_entity_poly.entity_id
_entity_poly.type
_entity_poly.pdbx_seq_one_letter_code
_entity_poly.pdbx_strand_id
1 'polypeptide(L)' 'MANTNPIEMDVFYNRLSNLIESTDLNPVEKILFLAVFESWYNFQTYENYSSIASKAIQTFEENANA' A
#
# COMPACT_ATOMS: atom_id res chain seq x y z
N MET A 1 22.57 -1.49 13.56
CA MET A 1 21.18 -1.98 13.47
C MET A 1 20.52 -1.15 12.40
N ALA A 2 19.99 -1.76 11.34
CA ALA A 2 19.30 -1.00 10.32
C ALA A 2 18.10 -0.30 10.98
N ASN A 3 18.02 1.03 10.87
CA ASN A 3 16.82 1.78 11.21
C ASN A 3 15.76 1.41 10.17
N THR A 4 15.08 0.28 10.35
CA THR A 4 13.94 -0.09 9.52
C THR A 4 12.84 0.93 9.77
N ASN A 5 12.38 1.58 8.70
CA ASN A 5 11.23 2.48 8.77
C ASN A 5 10.02 1.63 9.22
N PRO A 6 9.27 2.01 10.28
CA PRO A 6 8.16 1.20 10.78
C PRO A 6 7.17 0.74 9.73
N ILE A 7 6.97 1.53 8.66
CA ILE A 7 6.10 1.18 7.55
C ILE A 7 6.59 0.00 6.70
N GLU A 8 7.91 -0.26 6.64
CA GLU A 8 8.47 -1.41 5.93
C GLU A 8 8.08 -2.74 6.60
N MET A 9 7.67 -2.68 7.86
CA MET A 9 7.16 -3.83 8.61
C MET A 9 5.62 -3.89 8.64
N ASP A 10 4.94 -2.89 8.06
CA ASP A 10 3.48 -2.83 8.03
C ASP A 10 2.91 -3.87 7.05
N VAL A 11 1.93 -4.63 7.52
CA VAL A 11 1.33 -5.73 6.75
C VAL A 11 0.53 -5.25 5.54
N PHE A 12 -0.14 -4.10 5.66
CA PHE A 12 -0.95 -3.55 4.59
C PHE A 12 -0.06 -2.90 3.53
N TYR A 13 0.94 -2.11 3.95
CA TYR A 13 1.89 -1.48 3.04
C TYR A 13 2.67 -2.51 2.23
N ASN A 14 3.16 -3.57 2.87
CA ASN A 14 3.84 -4.66 2.17
C ASN A 14 2.94 -5.37 1.16
N ARG A 15 1.67 -5.63 1.52
CA ARG A 15 0.72 -6.27 0.61
C ARG A 15 0.37 -5.38 -0.58
N LEU A 16 0.16 -4.08 -0.35
CA LEU A 16 -0.04 -3.09 -1.42
C LEU A 16 1.19 -2.99 -2.34
N SER A 17 2.39 -2.97 -1.77
CA SER A 17 3.64 -2.94 -2.53
C SER A 17 3.79 -4.17 -3.44
N ASN A 18 3.40 -5.36 -2.97
CA ASN A 18 3.43 -6.56 -3.80
C ASN A 18 2.33 -6.55 -4.88
N LEU A 19 1.11 -6.12 -4.54
CA LEU A 19 -0.01 -6.11 -5.49
C LEU A 19 0.17 -5.09 -6.60
N ILE A 20 0.71 -3.91 -6.29
CA ILE A 20 0.89 -2.88 -7.31
C ILE A 20 1.94 -3.27 -8.35
N GLU A 21 2.87 -4.17 -8.01
CA GLU A 21 3.87 -4.63 -8.98
C GLU A 21 3.27 -5.42 -10.13
N SER A 22 2.15 -6.13 -9.91
CA SER A 22 1.46 -6.89 -10.96
C SER A 22 0.50 -6.05 -11.82
N THR A 23 0.45 -4.74 -11.61
CA THR A 23 -0.37 -3.82 -12.41
C THR A 23 0.36 -3.37 -13.68
N ASP A 24 -0.39 -2.85 -14.64
CA ASP A 24 0.11 -2.20 -15.87
C ASP A 24 0.52 -0.73 -15.67
N LEU A 25 0.44 -0.22 -14.43
CA LEU A 25 0.87 1.12 -14.06
C LEU A 25 2.36 1.32 -14.37
N ASN A 26 2.68 2.53 -14.84
CA ASN A 26 4.07 2.89 -15.07
C ASN A 26 4.81 3.14 -13.74
N PRO A 27 6.16 3.15 -13.73
CA PRO A 27 6.92 3.28 -12.49
C PRO A 27 6.58 4.51 -11.64
N VAL A 28 6.24 5.64 -12.28
CA VAL A 28 5.88 6.88 -11.55
C VAL A 28 4.53 6.71 -10.86
N GLU A 29 3.55 6.11 -11.53
CA GLU A 29 2.22 5.83 -10.96
C GLU A 29 2.32 4.88 -9.76
N LYS A 30 3.15 3.83 -9.87
CA LYS A 30 3.40 2.89 -8.76
C LYS A 30 3.98 3.61 -7.54
N ILE A 31 4.99 4.47 -7.75
CA ILE A 31 5.60 5.27 -6.67
C ILE A 31 4.58 6.23 -6.05
N LEU A 32 3.83 6.96 -6.86
CA LEU A 32 2.83 7.91 -6.37
C LEU A 32 1.73 7.22 -5.56
N PHE A 33 1.28 6.06 -6.01
CA PHE A 33 0.32 5.26 -5.27
C PHE A 33 0.86 4.88 -3.89
N LEU A 34 2.06 4.29 -3.82
CA LEU A 34 2.65 3.88 -2.54
C LEU A 34 2.93 5.07 -1.62
N ALA A 35 3.39 6.19 -2.17
CA ALA A 35 3.62 7.42 -1.40
C ALA A 35 2.34 7.95 -0.72
N VAL A 36 1.17 7.78 -1.34
CA VAL A 36 -0.11 8.14 -0.71
C VAL A 36 -0.38 7.27 0.52
N PHE A 37 -0.15 5.96 0.43
CA PHE A 37 -0.33 5.06 1.57
C PHE A 37 0.73 5.28 2.65
N GLU A 38 1.96 5.62 2.28
CA GLU A 38 2.99 6.04 3.23
C GLU A 38 2.61 7.34 3.95
N SER A 39 2.06 8.31 3.23
CA SER A 39 1.53 9.53 3.84
C SER A 39 0.38 9.22 4.81
N TRP A 40 -0.57 8.36 4.43
CA TRP A 40 -1.66 7.99 5.34
C TRP A 40 -1.18 7.23 6.57
N TYR A 41 -0.21 6.33 6.44
CA TYR A 41 0.40 5.65 7.58
C TYR A 41 0.99 6.64 8.59
N ASN A 42 1.67 7.68 8.11
CA ASN A 42 2.36 8.66 8.96
C ASN A 42 1.44 9.75 9.54
N PHE A 43 0.37 10.12 8.84
CA PHE A 43 -0.43 11.31 9.17
C PHE A 43 -1.89 11.03 9.53
N GLN A 44 -2.39 9.80 9.37
CA GLN A 44 -3.74 9.41 9.77
C GLN A 44 -3.70 8.48 10.99
N THR A 45 -4.86 8.24 11.59
CA THR A 45 -4.98 7.16 12.58
C THR A 45 -4.76 5.81 11.89
N TYR A 46 -4.13 4.88 12.60
CA TYR A 46 -3.90 3.53 12.08
C TYR A 46 -5.21 2.83 11.69
N GLU A 47 -6.30 3.08 12.40
CA GLU A 47 -7.64 2.59 12.07
C GLU A 47 -8.11 3.09 10.68
N ASN A 48 -7.97 4.39 10.41
CA ASN A 48 -8.36 4.94 9.11
C ASN A 48 -7.46 4.43 7.99
N TYR A 49 -6.14 4.44 8.22
CA TYR A 49 -5.16 3.92 7.27
C TYR A 49 -5.46 2.45 6.90
N SER A 50 -5.58 1.58 7.90
CA SER A 50 -5.81 0.15 7.70
C SER A 50 -7.15 -0.14 7.03
N SER A 51 -8.20 0.64 7.34
CA SER A 51 -9.51 0.55 6.67
C SER A 51 -9.43 0.87 5.18
N ILE A 52 -8.73 1.96 4.82
CA ILE A 52 -8.57 2.35 3.41
C ILE A 52 -7.66 1.37 2.67
N ALA A 53 -6.54 0.97 3.28
CA ALA A 53 -5.62 0.00 2.70
C ALA A 53 -6.28 -1.36 2.45
N SER A 54 -7.11 -1.83 3.39
CA SER A 54 -7.87 -3.08 3.22
C SER A 54 -8.80 -3.03 2.00
N LYS A 55 -9.50 -1.91 1.79
CA LYS A 55 -10.39 -1.74 0.63
C LYS A 55 -9.60 -1.70 -0.68
N ALA A 56 -8.47 -0.99 -0.71
CA ALA A 56 -7.61 -0.96 -1.89
C ALA A 56 -7.07 -2.35 -2.25
N ILE A 57 -6.61 -3.11 -1.25
CA ILE A 57 -6.18 -4.51 -1.41
C ILE A 57 -7.32 -5.36 -1.98
N GLN A 58 -8.53 -5.25 -1.40
CA GLN A 58 -9.69 -5.99 -1.88
C GLN A 58 -9.98 -5.69 -3.36
N THR A 59 -9.95 -4.41 -3.77
CA THR A 59 -10.16 -4.03 -5.17
C THR A 59 -9.09 -4.62 -6.10
N PHE A 60 -7.82 -4.64 -5.70
CA PHE A 60 -6.78 -5.31 -6.50
C PHE A 60 -7.03 -6.80 -6.65
N GLU A 61 -7.41 -7.47 -5.57
CA GLU A 61 -7.64 -8.91 -5.56
C GLU A 61 -8.89 -9.29 -6.36
N GLU A 62 -9.95 -8.48 -6.31
CA GLU A 62 -11.14 -8.66 -7.13
C GLU A 62 -10.81 -8.51 -8.63
N ASN A 63 -10.03 -7.49 -8.99
CA ASN A 63 -9.63 -7.26 -10.38
C ASN A 63 -8.66 -8.33 -10.91
N ALA A 64 -7.80 -8.90 -10.06
CA ALA A 64 -6.88 -9.97 -10.45
C ALA A 64 -7.59 -11.31 -10.70
N ASN A 65 -8.79 -11.49 -10.13
CA ASN A 65 -9.60 -12.71 -10.27
C ASN A 65 -10.74 -12.59 -11.30
N ALA A 66 -10.88 -11.43 -11.94
CA ALA A 66 -11.90 -11.14 -12.97
C ALA A 66 -11.33 -11.38 -14.39
#